data_AF-A0A2T0QR72-F1
#
_entry.id   AF-A0A2T0QR72-F1
#
_cell.length_a   1.000
_cell.length_b   1.000
_cell.length_c   1.000
_cell.angle_alpha   90.00
_cell.angle_beta   90.00
_cell.angle_gamma   90.00
#
_symmetry.space_group_name_H-M   'P 1'
#
loop_
_entity.id
_entity.type
_entity.pdbx_description
1 polymer ?
#
loop_
_entity_poly.entity_id
_entity_poly.type
_entity_poly.pdbx_seq_one_letter_code
_entity_poly.pdbx_strand_id
1 'polypeptide(L)'
;MPRARLRRATSCNVRRQRRTSLPSTTSYNERPPRTVGPFGCWSVHPPASLAMSCRAVPGCAVSCCGTHRSGCCDLSFSSKVRSDEVNHKRLQFARGFASRSCRRRHHLLPVHMQLACKRLHFIVTSWDGSHRQRRRYMMSTVTAQQVADLVGVSLSTVSRALSAPDLVSPATLVRVQAAVRQLGYHPNRAASTLATGRTTSIGLVVPDLENPYFASVAKGVQSRAWSTGYTVMVADSDEDPVREAEVVKKLSRQVDGVVLCSPRSTDAVVRDLASRVRLVLLNRQVDDLPSVSVDNAATVRTAVEHLRALGHRRIAYAGGPQASWVDLRRREGLQHCSEAFQDVEIIDLGHFRPHYTGGIAAADLALASNATAVLAYNDLLALGLIGQVRQRGFGVPQRLSVIGFDGLAIGALFTPTLTSVGVAHARLGSLAVSALLEDLSSGPGGFLQHQTPFELLVRESTAEPLER
;
A
#
# COMPACT_ATOMS: atom_id res chain seq x y z
N MET A 1 -11.66 54.02 -14.47
CA MET A 1 -11.93 55.34 -13.83
C MET A 1 -13.11 56.01 -14.54
N PRO A 2 -13.84 56.94 -13.92
CA PRO A 2 -14.58 56.89 -12.64
C PRO A 2 -16.10 57.16 -12.92
N ARG A 3 -17.06 57.32 -12.00
CA ARG A 3 -17.16 57.80 -10.60
C ARG A 3 -18.30 57.02 -9.91
N ALA A 4 -18.30 56.65 -8.63
CA ALA A 4 -17.87 57.29 -7.37
C ALA A 4 -18.86 58.34 -6.80
N ARG A 5 -19.43 58.04 -5.62
CA ARG A 5 -19.91 59.02 -4.63
C ARG A 5 -19.49 58.56 -3.22
N LEU A 6 -19.07 59.51 -2.38
CA LEU A 6 -18.62 59.29 -1.00
C LEU A 6 -19.60 59.89 0.02
N ARG A 7 -19.58 59.34 1.23
CA ARG A 7 -19.55 60.02 2.56
C ARG A 7 -19.04 58.93 3.56
N ARG A 8 -17.96 59.07 4.34
CA ARG A 8 -17.50 60.10 5.31
C ARG A 8 -18.50 60.35 6.46
N ALA A 9 -18.11 60.42 7.74
CA ALA A 9 -16.83 60.10 8.43
C ALA A 9 -17.03 60.18 9.97
N THR A 10 -15.93 60.03 10.74
CA THR A 10 -15.68 60.16 12.21
C THR A 10 -15.76 58.86 13.05
N SER A 11 -14.88 58.49 14.00
CA SER A 11 -13.58 58.97 14.59
C SER A 11 -13.59 59.45 16.06
N CYS A 12 -13.06 58.63 16.98
CA CYS A 12 -12.39 58.93 18.28
C CYS A 12 -12.46 57.72 19.25
N ASN A 13 -11.61 57.56 20.29
CA ASN A 13 -10.16 57.79 20.37
C ASN A 13 -9.54 57.03 21.58
N VAL A 14 -8.24 56.71 21.47
CA VAL A 14 -7.22 56.47 22.53
C VAL A 14 -7.64 56.20 24.00
N ARG A 15 -7.08 55.12 24.58
CA ARG A 15 -6.31 55.23 25.84
C ARG A 15 -5.16 54.23 25.95
N ARG A 16 -3.94 54.75 26.20
CA ARG A 16 -2.76 53.99 26.66
C ARG A 16 -2.74 53.97 28.19
N GLN A 17 -2.11 52.97 28.80
CA GLN A 17 -1.32 53.17 30.01
C GLN A 17 0.06 52.53 29.86
N ARG A 18 1.09 53.23 30.34
CA ARG A 18 2.41 52.70 30.70
C ARG A 18 2.58 52.92 32.20
N ARG A 19 3.27 52.00 32.89
CA ARG A 19 4.15 52.33 34.02
C ARG A 19 5.44 51.52 33.91
N THR A 20 6.47 51.98 34.60
CA THR A 20 7.88 51.66 34.34
C THR A 20 8.67 51.55 35.64
N SER A 21 9.52 50.53 35.76
CA SER A 21 10.78 50.62 36.52
C SER A 21 11.69 49.40 36.25
N LEU A 22 12.99 49.61 36.47
CA LEU A 22 14.15 48.71 36.42
C LEU A 22 15.08 49.15 37.60
N PRO A 23 16.30 48.60 37.79
CA PRO A 23 16.65 47.20 38.08
C PRO A 23 17.64 47.07 39.27
N SER A 24 17.95 45.84 39.72
CA SER A 24 19.10 45.50 40.59
C SER A 24 19.22 43.98 40.80
N THR A 25 20.35 43.34 41.17
CA THR A 25 21.80 43.56 40.91
C THR A 25 22.59 42.27 41.20
N THR A 26 23.58 41.95 40.35
CA THR A 26 24.90 41.31 40.66
C THR A 26 25.04 40.04 41.52
N SER A 27 25.52 38.94 40.91
CA SER A 27 26.67 38.06 41.31
C SER A 27 26.77 36.89 40.29
N TYR A 28 27.90 36.29 39.85
CA TYR A 28 29.14 35.78 40.47
C TYR A 28 28.89 34.68 41.53
N ASN A 29 29.44 33.46 41.47
CA ASN A 29 30.29 32.79 40.47
C ASN A 29 29.81 31.30 40.33
N GLU A 30 30.53 30.18 40.08
CA GLU A 30 31.96 29.83 39.91
C GLU A 30 32.10 28.48 39.14
N ARG A 31 33.35 28.00 38.95
CA ARG A 31 33.75 26.59 38.76
C ARG A 31 35.01 26.36 39.59
N PRO A 32 35.19 25.20 40.27
CA PRO A 32 36.13 24.17 39.75
C PRO A 32 35.81 22.74 40.28
N PRO A 33 36.70 21.72 40.13
CA PRO A 33 37.75 21.48 39.13
C PRO A 33 37.53 20.15 38.36
N ARG A 34 38.45 19.83 37.42
CA ARG A 34 38.67 18.45 36.94
C ARG A 34 39.71 17.75 37.82
N THR A 35 39.59 16.44 38.01
CA THR A 35 40.69 15.53 38.39
C THR A 35 40.68 14.29 37.50
N VAL A 36 41.81 13.56 37.46
CA VAL A 36 42.09 12.47 36.50
C VAL A 36 42.27 11.14 37.26
N GLY A 37 41.70 10.05 36.74
CA GLY A 37 41.88 8.70 37.28
C GLY A 37 41.32 7.63 36.32
N PRO A 38 42.08 6.59 35.93
CA PRO A 38 41.65 5.53 35.01
C PRO A 38 41.20 4.23 35.72
N PHE A 39 40.87 3.22 34.89
CA PHE A 39 40.41 1.84 35.21
C PHE A 39 38.93 1.67 35.57
N GLY A 40 38.32 0.60 35.03
CA GLY A 40 36.91 0.25 35.27
C GLY A 40 36.27 -0.59 34.16
N CYS A 41 36.76 -1.81 33.90
CA CYS A 41 36.05 -2.75 33.01
C CYS A 41 34.72 -3.17 33.64
N TRP A 42 33.61 -3.04 32.90
CA TRP A 42 32.29 -3.55 33.29
C TRP A 42 31.78 -4.57 32.27
N SER A 43 32.23 -5.82 32.43
CA SER A 43 31.65 -6.99 31.76
C SER A 43 30.38 -7.43 32.50
N VAL A 44 29.21 -7.13 31.92
CA VAL A 44 27.92 -7.56 32.46
C VAL A 44 27.48 -8.87 31.80
N HIS A 45 27.66 -9.99 32.50
CA HIS A 45 27.00 -11.25 32.15
C HIS A 45 25.53 -11.26 32.61
N PRO A 46 24.61 -11.91 31.88
CA PRO A 46 23.20 -11.98 32.25
C PRO A 46 22.95 -13.04 33.35
N PRO A 47 21.97 -12.82 34.25
CA PRO A 47 21.43 -13.90 35.09
C PRO A 47 20.62 -14.88 34.23
N ALA A 48 20.61 -16.15 34.63
CA ALA A 48 20.05 -17.25 33.84
C ALA A 48 18.67 -17.74 34.33
N SER A 49 18.15 -18.73 33.61
CA SER A 49 17.07 -19.66 34.00
C SER A 49 15.67 -19.09 34.28
N LEU A 50 14.78 -19.29 33.30
CA LEU A 50 13.39 -19.65 33.56
C LEU A 50 13.02 -20.80 32.61
N ALA A 51 12.97 -22.02 33.14
CA ALA A 51 12.63 -23.21 32.36
C ALA A 51 11.12 -23.46 32.39
N MET A 52 10.49 -23.64 31.23
CA MET A 52 9.15 -24.21 31.12
C MET A 52 9.16 -25.39 30.14
N SER A 53 8.41 -26.44 30.50
CA SER A 53 8.55 -27.76 29.91
C SER A 53 7.66 -27.96 28.68
N CYS A 54 8.27 -28.38 27.56
CA CYS A 54 7.53 -29.02 26.49
C CYS A 54 7.05 -30.41 26.97
N ARG A 55 5.73 -30.62 27.06
CA ARG A 55 5.16 -31.96 27.16
C ARG A 55 5.09 -32.59 25.77
N ALA A 56 5.91 -33.62 25.53
CA ALA A 56 5.75 -34.47 24.36
C ALA A 56 4.64 -35.51 24.59
N VAL A 57 3.92 -35.86 23.53
CA VAL A 57 3.01 -37.02 23.47
C VAL A 57 3.65 -38.04 22.52
N PRO A 58 3.78 -39.33 22.90
CA PRO A 58 4.63 -40.27 22.17
C PRO A 58 3.93 -40.90 20.95
N GLY A 59 4.69 -41.16 19.88
CA GLY A 59 4.26 -41.95 18.74
C GLY A 59 5.35 -42.11 17.68
N CYS A 60 5.61 -43.36 17.25
CA CYS A 60 6.51 -43.76 16.15
C CYS A 60 7.97 -43.27 16.20
N ALA A 61 8.86 -44.14 16.66
CA ALA A 61 10.30 -44.03 16.43
C ALA A 61 10.72 -44.78 15.14
N VAL A 62 11.59 -44.17 14.34
CA VAL A 62 12.57 -44.87 13.48
C VAL A 62 13.86 -44.07 13.54
N SER A 63 14.98 -44.74 13.85
CA SER A 63 16.31 -44.16 13.84
C SER A 63 17.03 -44.44 12.52
N CYS A 64 17.88 -43.52 12.07
CA CYS A 64 19.12 -43.89 11.40
C CYS A 64 20.16 -42.75 11.49
N CYS A 65 21.44 -43.11 11.59
CA CYS A 65 22.55 -42.16 11.66
C CYS A 65 23.00 -41.72 10.24
N GLY A 66 23.74 -40.62 10.14
CA GLY A 66 24.19 -40.12 8.83
C GLY A 66 25.10 -38.88 8.85
N THR A 67 26.01 -38.75 9.81
CA THR A 67 27.01 -37.66 9.81
C THR A 67 28.10 -37.90 8.76
N HIS A 68 28.41 -36.92 7.91
CA HIS A 68 29.76 -36.74 7.39
C HIS A 68 30.10 -35.29 7.05
N ARG A 69 31.39 -34.93 7.15
CA ARG A 69 31.95 -33.61 6.84
C ARG A 69 32.70 -33.61 5.49
N SER A 70 33.03 -32.40 5.06
CA SER A 70 34.20 -32.00 4.23
C SER A 70 34.08 -32.12 2.70
N GLY A 71 34.80 -31.23 2.01
CA GLY A 71 34.93 -31.18 0.55
C GLY A 71 34.75 -29.77 -0.03
N CYS A 72 35.83 -28.97 -0.09
CA CYS A 72 35.86 -27.77 -0.92
C CYS A 72 36.15 -28.14 -2.38
N CYS A 73 35.61 -27.38 -3.33
CA CYS A 73 36.21 -27.19 -4.65
C CYS A 73 35.76 -25.84 -5.22
N ASP A 74 36.73 -24.96 -5.50
CA ASP A 74 36.51 -23.78 -6.34
C ASP A 74 36.20 -24.19 -7.78
N LEU A 75 35.39 -23.39 -8.47
CA LEU A 75 35.38 -23.36 -9.94
C LEU A 75 34.96 -21.98 -10.44
N SER A 76 35.91 -21.06 -10.46
CA SER A 76 35.78 -19.78 -11.15
C SER A 76 35.64 -20.00 -12.66
N PHE A 77 34.63 -19.42 -13.30
CA PHE A 77 34.57 -19.35 -14.76
C PHE A 77 34.61 -17.89 -15.23
N SER A 78 35.60 -17.59 -16.07
CA SER A 78 35.82 -16.27 -16.67
C SER A 78 35.65 -16.38 -18.18
N SER A 79 34.79 -15.55 -18.75
CA SER A 79 34.71 -15.38 -20.20
C SER A 79 34.38 -13.93 -20.55
N LYS A 80 35.42 -13.19 -20.97
CA LYS A 80 35.24 -11.96 -21.73
C LYS A 80 34.67 -12.32 -23.11
N VAL A 81 33.57 -11.69 -23.51
CA VAL A 81 33.29 -11.41 -24.92
C VAL A 81 32.95 -9.91 -25.01
N ARG A 82 33.33 -9.27 -26.12
CA ARG A 82 33.22 -7.83 -26.33
C ARG A 82 32.60 -7.57 -27.70
N SER A 83 31.92 -6.44 -27.82
CA SER A 83 31.79 -5.62 -29.04
C SER A 83 31.12 -6.24 -30.29
N ASP A 84 29.93 -5.70 -30.58
CA ASP A 84 29.57 -5.01 -31.84
C ASP A 84 28.57 -5.64 -32.85
N GLU A 85 27.64 -4.74 -33.24
CA GLU A 85 26.80 -4.61 -34.45
C GLU A 85 26.14 -5.82 -35.16
N VAL A 86 24.84 -5.70 -35.47
CA VAL A 86 24.35 -5.25 -36.81
C VAL A 86 22.80 -5.27 -36.90
N ASN A 87 22.25 -4.16 -37.39
CA ASN A 87 20.91 -3.93 -37.99
C ASN A 87 19.67 -4.74 -37.58
N HIS A 88 18.65 -4.01 -37.10
CA HIS A 88 17.24 -4.40 -37.27
C HIS A 88 16.85 -4.49 -38.76
N LYS A 89 16.16 -5.56 -39.16
CA LYS A 89 15.12 -5.49 -40.19
C LYS A 89 13.82 -6.14 -39.68
N ARG A 90 12.74 -5.37 -39.68
CA ARG A 90 11.38 -5.88 -39.48
C ARG A 90 10.98 -6.73 -40.68
N LEU A 91 10.24 -7.82 -40.44
CA LEU A 91 9.24 -8.31 -41.38
C LEU A 91 8.08 -8.93 -40.60
N GLN A 92 6.86 -8.69 -41.09
CA GLN A 92 5.63 -9.16 -40.48
C GLN A 92 5.34 -10.59 -40.93
N PHE A 93 4.68 -11.39 -40.10
CA PHE A 93 3.94 -12.56 -40.58
C PHE A 93 2.54 -12.61 -39.98
N ALA A 94 1.56 -12.67 -40.87
CA ALA A 94 0.15 -12.84 -40.54
C ALA A 94 -0.29 -14.29 -40.75
N ARG A 95 -1.38 -14.64 -40.05
CA ARG A 95 -2.23 -15.83 -40.14
C ARG A 95 -2.16 -16.59 -41.50
N GLY A 96 -1.84 -17.89 -41.47
CA GLY A 96 -1.82 -18.77 -42.65
C GLY A 96 -2.21 -20.22 -42.31
N PHE A 97 -3.49 -20.54 -42.50
CA PHE A 97 -4.19 -21.76 -42.09
C PHE A 97 -3.71 -23.09 -42.72
N ALA A 98 -3.76 -24.15 -41.90
CA ALA A 98 -4.23 -25.51 -42.23
C ALA A 98 -3.58 -26.41 -43.34
N SER A 99 -2.95 -27.48 -42.84
CA SER A 99 -3.14 -28.89 -43.27
C SER A 99 -2.53 -29.42 -44.58
N ARG A 100 -1.86 -30.57 -44.47
CA ARG A 100 -2.25 -31.86 -45.09
C ARG A 100 -1.43 -33.03 -44.53
N SER A 101 -1.92 -34.25 -44.72
CA SER A 101 -1.25 -35.53 -44.41
C SER A 101 -0.32 -35.94 -45.57
N CYS A 102 0.45 -37.05 -45.59
CA CYS A 102 0.20 -38.38 -45.02
C CYS A 102 1.43 -39.33 -45.13
N ARG A 103 1.52 -40.37 -44.26
CA ARG A 103 2.25 -41.67 -44.42
C ARG A 103 3.81 -41.63 -44.43
N ARG A 104 4.50 -42.34 -43.50
CA ARG A 104 4.91 -43.79 -43.45
C ARG A 104 6.06 -44.13 -44.44
N ARG A 105 7.08 -44.97 -44.13
CA ARG A 105 7.30 -45.95 -43.02
C ARG A 105 8.77 -46.47 -42.95
N HIS A 106 9.13 -47.11 -41.82
CA HIS A 106 10.24 -48.11 -41.65
C HIS A 106 11.72 -47.60 -41.74
N HIS A 107 12.76 -48.28 -41.20
CA HIS A 107 12.92 -49.60 -40.53
C HIS A 107 13.93 -49.59 -39.34
N LEU A 108 13.68 -50.44 -38.34
CA LEU A 108 14.60 -51.27 -37.48
C LEU A 108 15.80 -50.70 -36.68
N LEU A 109 15.94 -51.21 -35.45
CA LEU A 109 17.10 -51.13 -34.54
C LEU A 109 17.15 -52.38 -33.60
N PRO A 110 18.33 -52.95 -33.31
CA PRO A 110 18.59 -53.85 -32.17
C PRO A 110 19.74 -53.36 -31.26
N VAL A 111 19.90 -53.75 -29.97
CA VAL A 111 19.10 -54.55 -29.02
C VAL A 111 19.60 -54.26 -27.57
N HIS A 112 18.68 -54.00 -26.62
CA HIS A 112 18.68 -54.21 -25.13
C HIS A 112 19.94 -53.83 -24.26
N MET A 113 19.88 -53.69 -22.92
CA MET A 113 18.92 -54.13 -21.89
C MET A 113 18.86 -53.07 -20.76
N GLN A 114 17.74 -52.40 -20.42
CA GLN A 114 16.46 -52.82 -19.79
C GLN A 114 16.49 -53.16 -18.27
N LEU A 115 15.90 -52.26 -17.47
CA LEU A 115 15.11 -52.53 -16.25
C LEU A 115 14.42 -51.23 -15.76
N ALA A 116 13.35 -51.28 -14.97
CA ALA A 116 11.99 -51.25 -15.53
C ALA A 116 11.04 -50.36 -14.70
N CYS A 117 10.04 -49.75 -15.33
CA CYS A 117 8.94 -49.05 -14.65
C CYS A 117 7.58 -49.52 -15.19
N LYS A 118 6.56 -49.61 -14.32
CA LYS A 118 5.30 -50.33 -14.60
C LYS A 118 4.26 -49.49 -15.36
N ARG A 119 3.48 -50.17 -16.20
CA ARG A 119 2.43 -49.60 -17.07
C ARG A 119 1.16 -49.23 -16.29
N LEU A 120 0.44 -48.24 -16.83
CA LEU A 120 -1.03 -48.22 -16.86
C LEU A 120 -1.47 -48.30 -18.32
N HIS A 121 -2.49 -49.12 -18.61
CA HIS A 121 -2.97 -49.32 -19.99
C HIS A 121 -4.02 -48.27 -20.37
N PHE A 122 -3.78 -47.56 -21.48
CA PHE A 122 -4.86 -46.94 -22.25
C PHE A 122 -5.52 -48.02 -23.10
N ILE A 123 -6.82 -48.27 -22.87
CA ILE A 123 -7.66 -49.08 -23.76
C ILE A 123 -8.47 -48.11 -24.62
N VAL A 124 -8.28 -48.19 -25.92
CA VAL A 124 -9.13 -47.47 -26.90
C VAL A 124 -10.23 -48.42 -27.36
N THR A 125 -11.41 -48.31 -26.76
CA THR A 125 -12.64 -48.92 -27.27
C THR A 125 -13.35 -47.96 -28.22
N SER A 126 -14.02 -48.53 -29.23
CA SER A 126 -14.72 -47.80 -30.28
C SER A 126 -15.87 -46.93 -29.75
N TRP A 127 -16.08 -45.78 -30.40
CA TRP A 127 -17.23 -44.92 -30.18
C TRP A 127 -18.47 -45.53 -30.85
N ASP A 128 -19.44 -45.96 -30.05
CA ASP A 128 -20.77 -46.37 -30.51
C ASP A 128 -21.84 -45.53 -29.78
N GLY A 129 -22.92 -45.23 -30.51
CA GLY A 129 -23.91 -44.23 -30.13
C GLY A 129 -25.07 -44.80 -29.31
N SER A 130 -25.00 -44.71 -27.98
CA SER A 130 -26.18 -44.92 -27.14
C SER A 130 -26.36 -43.83 -26.08
N HIS A 131 -27.58 -43.27 -26.01
CA HIS A 131 -27.97 -42.30 -24.99
C HIS A 131 -28.05 -42.97 -23.62
N ARG A 132 -26.97 -42.95 -22.84
CA ARG A 132 -27.02 -43.22 -21.39
C ARG A 132 -26.64 -41.99 -20.59
N GLN A 133 -27.62 -41.59 -19.78
CA GLN A 133 -27.62 -40.46 -18.85
C GLN A 133 -26.25 -40.24 -18.19
N ARG A 134 -25.57 -39.15 -18.55
CA ARG A 134 -24.61 -38.51 -17.63
C ARG A 134 -25.42 -38.00 -16.44
N ARG A 135 -25.58 -38.83 -15.42
CA ARG A 135 -26.21 -38.48 -14.13
C ARG A 135 -25.37 -37.37 -13.52
N ARG A 136 -25.77 -36.12 -13.80
CA ARG A 136 -25.11 -34.91 -13.35
C ARG A 136 -25.08 -34.96 -11.82
N TYR A 137 -23.90 -35.11 -11.23
CA TYR A 137 -23.70 -35.07 -9.78
C TYR A 137 -23.80 -33.60 -9.31
N MET A 138 -24.96 -32.98 -9.57
CA MET A 138 -25.42 -31.81 -8.87
C MET A 138 -25.60 -32.22 -7.42
N MET A 139 -24.60 -31.93 -6.60
CA MET A 139 -24.84 -31.64 -5.20
C MET A 139 -25.79 -30.45 -5.21
N SER A 140 -27.08 -30.70 -5.05
CA SER A 140 -28.10 -29.66 -5.10
C SER A 140 -27.84 -28.72 -3.94
N THR A 141 -27.32 -27.52 -4.23
CA THR A 141 -27.10 -26.48 -3.24
C THR A 141 -28.40 -26.27 -2.48
N VAL A 142 -28.38 -26.52 -1.17
CA VAL A 142 -29.57 -26.39 -0.33
C VAL A 142 -30.15 -24.99 -0.48
N THR A 143 -31.47 -24.90 -0.50
CA THR A 143 -32.21 -23.67 -0.74
C THR A 143 -32.89 -23.18 0.54
N ALA A 144 -33.16 -21.87 0.63
CA ALA A 144 -33.96 -21.31 1.71
C ALA A 144 -35.38 -21.90 1.77
N GLN A 145 -35.90 -22.44 0.65
CA GLN A 145 -37.18 -23.14 0.63
C GLN A 145 -37.10 -24.44 1.44
N GLN A 146 -36.08 -25.27 1.24
CA GLN A 146 -35.89 -26.51 2.02
C GLN A 146 -35.70 -26.25 3.52
N VAL A 147 -35.13 -25.10 3.90
CA VAL A 147 -35.06 -24.64 5.30
C VAL A 147 -36.45 -24.25 5.82
N ALA A 148 -37.26 -23.55 5.01
CA ALA A 148 -38.64 -23.18 5.34
C ALA A 148 -39.53 -24.42 5.52
N ASP A 149 -39.44 -25.37 4.58
CA ASP A 149 -40.18 -26.64 4.58
C ASP A 149 -39.83 -27.48 5.82
N LEU A 150 -38.54 -27.65 6.14
CA LEU A 150 -38.08 -28.41 7.31
C LEU A 150 -38.55 -27.81 8.65
N VAL A 151 -38.72 -26.48 8.70
CA VAL A 151 -39.12 -25.78 9.94
C VAL A 151 -40.63 -25.54 10.01
N GLY A 152 -41.36 -25.67 8.91
CA GLY A 152 -42.79 -25.34 8.83
C GLY A 152 -43.07 -23.84 8.96
N VAL A 153 -42.28 -23.01 8.26
CA VAL A 153 -42.45 -21.54 8.19
C VAL A 153 -42.36 -21.04 6.75
N SER A 154 -42.78 -19.81 6.47
CA SER A 154 -42.63 -19.22 5.14
C SER A 154 -41.17 -18.92 4.78
N LEU A 155 -40.88 -18.91 3.47
CA LEU A 155 -39.62 -18.44 2.89
C LEU A 155 -39.26 -17.01 3.36
N SER A 156 -40.27 -16.14 3.51
CA SER A 156 -40.10 -14.78 4.02
C SER A 156 -39.71 -14.72 5.50
N THR A 157 -40.16 -15.68 6.32
CA THR A 157 -39.73 -15.82 7.72
C THR A 157 -38.31 -16.36 7.82
N VAL A 158 -37.90 -17.32 6.97
CA VAL A 158 -36.50 -17.78 6.89
C VAL A 158 -35.58 -16.64 6.46
N SER A 159 -35.95 -15.90 5.42
CA SER A 159 -35.20 -14.74 4.95
C SER A 159 -35.03 -13.69 6.08
N ARG A 160 -36.12 -13.35 6.78
CA ARG A 160 -36.08 -12.39 7.90
C ARG A 160 -35.25 -12.89 9.09
N ALA A 161 -35.37 -14.16 9.47
CA ALA A 161 -34.56 -14.77 10.53
C ALA A 161 -33.04 -14.79 10.22
N LEU A 162 -32.65 -14.66 8.95
CA LEU A 162 -31.26 -14.63 8.49
C LEU A 162 -30.71 -13.21 8.24
N SER A 163 -31.57 -12.21 8.05
CA SER A 163 -31.19 -10.83 7.65
C SER A 163 -31.55 -9.76 8.69
N ALA A 164 -32.59 -10.00 9.49
CA ALA A 164 -33.07 -9.14 10.56
C ALA A 164 -33.65 -10.01 11.69
N PRO A 165 -32.79 -10.77 12.41
CA PRO A 165 -33.21 -11.80 13.37
C PRO A 165 -34.09 -11.24 14.50
N ASP A 166 -33.89 -9.99 14.88
CA ASP A 166 -34.63 -9.29 15.94
C ASP A 166 -36.10 -9.01 15.57
N LEU A 167 -36.45 -9.10 14.28
CA LEU A 167 -37.83 -9.02 13.77
C LEU A 167 -38.54 -10.38 13.71
N VAL A 168 -37.99 -11.41 14.36
CA VAL A 168 -38.53 -12.77 14.42
C VAL A 168 -38.56 -13.26 15.87
N SER A 169 -39.62 -13.96 16.27
CA SER A 169 -39.74 -14.45 17.65
C SER A 169 -38.58 -15.41 18.00
N PRO A 170 -37.99 -15.34 19.21
CA PRO A 170 -36.80 -16.12 19.56
C PRO A 170 -36.94 -17.64 19.33
N ALA A 171 -38.12 -18.21 19.62
CA ALA A 171 -38.41 -19.61 19.37
C ALA A 171 -38.37 -19.99 17.86
N THR A 172 -38.83 -19.10 16.98
CA THR A 172 -38.75 -19.29 15.53
C THR A 172 -37.33 -19.10 15.02
N LEU A 173 -36.61 -18.09 15.52
CA LEU A 173 -35.21 -17.84 15.17
C LEU A 173 -34.31 -19.04 15.50
N VAL A 174 -34.45 -19.62 16.70
CA VAL A 174 -33.70 -20.82 17.13
C VAL A 174 -34.00 -22.01 16.21
N ARG A 175 -35.27 -22.25 15.86
CA ARG A 175 -35.67 -23.32 14.93
C ARG A 175 -35.07 -23.14 13.54
N VAL A 176 -35.14 -21.94 12.96
CA VAL A 176 -34.54 -21.64 11.64
C VAL A 176 -33.03 -21.83 11.68
N GLN A 177 -32.33 -21.29 12.68
CA GLN A 177 -30.88 -21.47 12.80
C GLN A 177 -30.47 -22.95 12.97
N ALA A 178 -31.26 -23.76 13.68
CA ALA A 178 -31.02 -25.19 13.80
C ALA A 178 -31.11 -25.91 12.45
N ALA A 179 -32.18 -25.67 11.69
CA ALA A 179 -32.37 -26.24 10.34
C ALA A 179 -31.29 -25.77 9.34
N VAL A 180 -30.88 -24.50 9.41
CA VAL A 180 -29.79 -23.96 8.58
C VAL A 180 -28.47 -24.70 8.83
N ARG A 181 -28.13 -24.95 10.10
CA ARG A 181 -26.95 -25.76 10.47
C ARG A 181 -27.10 -27.23 10.05
N GLN A 182 -28.26 -27.83 10.29
CA GLN A 182 -28.55 -29.24 9.98
C GLN A 182 -28.46 -29.54 8.49
N LEU A 183 -28.93 -28.64 7.63
CA LEU A 183 -28.90 -28.80 6.17
C LEU A 183 -27.62 -28.26 5.52
N GLY A 184 -26.74 -27.58 6.27
CA GLY A 184 -25.59 -26.87 5.69
C GLY A 184 -26.00 -25.74 4.74
N TYR A 185 -27.12 -25.06 5.02
CA TYR A 185 -27.60 -23.98 4.16
C TYR A 185 -26.72 -22.73 4.29
N HIS A 186 -26.24 -22.23 3.17
CA HIS A 186 -25.54 -20.95 3.07
C HIS A 186 -26.38 -19.96 2.25
N PRO A 187 -26.70 -18.75 2.79
CA PRO A 187 -27.46 -17.75 2.05
C PRO A 187 -26.80 -17.38 0.72
N ASN A 188 -27.52 -17.58 -0.38
CA ASN A 188 -27.04 -17.20 -1.70
C ASN A 188 -26.99 -15.67 -1.81
N ARG A 189 -25.77 -15.10 -1.72
CA ARG A 189 -25.53 -13.65 -1.80
C ARG A 189 -26.10 -13.04 -3.09
N ALA A 190 -26.07 -13.71 -4.23
CA ALA A 190 -26.65 -13.17 -5.46
C ALA A 190 -28.18 -13.03 -5.39
N ALA A 191 -28.87 -14.00 -4.78
CA ALA A 191 -30.31 -13.89 -4.51
C ALA A 191 -30.63 -12.81 -3.46
N SER A 192 -29.76 -12.64 -2.46
CA SER A 192 -29.87 -11.55 -1.47
C SER A 192 -29.68 -10.17 -2.10
N THR A 193 -28.70 -10.00 -3.00
CA THR A 193 -28.48 -8.75 -3.76
C THR A 193 -29.67 -8.42 -4.64
N LEU A 194 -30.27 -9.41 -5.32
CA LEU A 194 -31.49 -9.22 -6.11
C LEU A 194 -32.70 -8.80 -5.26
N ALA A 195 -32.77 -9.24 -3.99
CA ALA A 195 -33.88 -8.91 -3.09
C ALA A 195 -33.68 -7.58 -2.32
N THR A 196 -32.44 -7.14 -2.12
CA THR A 196 -32.10 -5.94 -1.29
C THR A 196 -31.57 -4.76 -2.11
N GLY A 197 -31.16 -4.98 -3.36
CA GLY A 197 -30.42 -4.00 -4.16
C GLY A 197 -28.99 -3.72 -3.70
N ARG A 198 -28.50 -4.39 -2.63
CA ARG A 198 -27.18 -4.15 -2.04
C ARG A 198 -26.31 -5.41 -2.07
N THR A 199 -25.06 -5.23 -2.44
CA THR A 199 -24.03 -6.26 -2.57
C THR A 199 -23.33 -6.60 -1.25
N THR A 200 -23.46 -5.72 -0.24
CA THR A 200 -22.68 -5.78 1.02
C THR A 200 -21.17 -5.87 0.79
N SER A 201 -20.71 -5.29 -0.32
CA SER A 201 -19.32 -5.31 -0.77
C SER A 201 -18.86 -3.90 -1.14
N ILE A 202 -17.60 -3.57 -0.87
CA ILE A 202 -16.95 -2.33 -1.32
C ILE A 202 -15.69 -2.65 -2.13
N GLY A 203 -15.40 -1.81 -3.12
CA GLY A 203 -14.14 -1.84 -3.85
C GLY A 203 -13.05 -1.06 -3.11
N LEU A 204 -11.82 -1.54 -3.17
CA LEU A 204 -10.61 -0.76 -2.89
C LEU A 204 -9.73 -0.84 -4.14
N VAL A 205 -9.51 0.31 -4.79
CA VAL A 205 -8.58 0.41 -5.92
C VAL A 205 -7.32 1.14 -5.45
N VAL A 206 -6.16 0.55 -5.69
CA VAL A 206 -4.84 1.09 -5.35
C VAL A 206 -3.94 1.15 -6.59
N PRO A 207 -2.91 2.03 -6.64
CA PRO A 207 -2.02 2.14 -7.78
C PRO A 207 -1.04 0.98 -7.94
N ASP A 208 -0.69 0.30 -6.84
CA ASP A 208 0.32 -0.75 -6.80
C ASP A 208 0.20 -1.55 -5.49
N LEU A 209 0.14 -2.89 -5.56
CA LEU A 209 0.15 -3.78 -4.39
C LEU A 209 1.55 -4.17 -3.91
N GLU A 210 2.62 -3.93 -4.68
CA GLU A 210 4.01 -4.18 -4.24
C GLU A 210 4.46 -3.16 -3.18
N ASN A 211 3.93 -1.92 -3.21
CA ASN A 211 4.26 -0.90 -2.22
C ASN A 211 3.52 -1.13 -0.87
N PRO A 212 4.24 -1.35 0.26
CA PRO A 212 3.65 -1.63 1.58
C PRO A 212 2.76 -0.52 2.16
N TYR A 213 2.82 0.70 1.63
CA TYR A 213 1.86 1.78 1.94
C TYR A 213 0.42 1.29 1.72
N PHE A 214 0.13 0.75 0.53
CA PHE A 214 -1.21 0.37 0.13
C PHE A 214 -1.70 -0.89 0.86
N ALA A 215 -0.80 -1.84 1.18
CA ALA A 215 -1.11 -2.95 2.07
C ALA A 215 -1.53 -2.48 3.48
N SER A 216 -0.85 -1.45 4.01
CA SER A 216 -1.15 -0.87 5.32
C SER A 216 -2.49 -0.11 5.34
N VAL A 217 -2.82 0.59 4.25
CA VAL A 217 -4.15 1.20 4.03
C VAL A 217 -5.23 0.12 3.89
N ALA A 218 -4.99 -0.91 3.07
CA ALA A 218 -5.92 -2.01 2.84
C ALA A 218 -6.26 -2.76 4.14
N LYS A 219 -5.30 -2.91 5.06
CA LYS A 219 -5.54 -3.47 6.39
C LYS A 219 -6.55 -2.65 7.20
N GLY A 220 -6.48 -1.32 7.10
CA GLY A 220 -7.45 -0.39 7.69
C GLY A 220 -8.84 -0.50 7.07
N VAL A 221 -8.91 -0.49 5.73
CA VAL A 221 -10.14 -0.68 4.94
C VAL A 221 -10.82 -1.99 5.32
N GLN A 222 -10.09 -3.10 5.32
CA GLN A 222 -10.57 -4.43 5.69
C GLN A 222 -11.11 -4.47 7.13
N SER A 223 -10.37 -3.91 8.08
CA SER A 223 -10.77 -3.90 9.50
C SER A 223 -12.10 -3.16 9.71
N ARG A 224 -12.25 -1.97 9.08
CA ARG A 224 -13.49 -1.20 9.18
C ARG A 224 -14.66 -1.89 8.48
N ALA A 225 -14.47 -2.34 7.24
CA ALA A 225 -15.51 -3.03 6.48
C ALA A 225 -16.00 -4.30 7.20
N TRP A 226 -15.08 -5.09 7.75
CA TRP A 226 -15.42 -6.28 8.55
C TRP A 226 -16.27 -5.92 9.78
N SER A 227 -15.91 -4.85 10.51
CA SER A 227 -16.68 -4.37 11.67
C SER A 227 -18.11 -3.92 11.34
N THR A 228 -18.41 -3.65 10.06
CA THR A 228 -19.73 -3.24 9.55
C THR A 228 -20.37 -4.29 8.64
N GLY A 229 -19.88 -5.54 8.64
CA GLY A 229 -20.43 -6.65 7.84
C GLY A 229 -20.14 -6.60 6.34
N TYR A 230 -19.32 -5.65 5.89
CA TYR A 230 -18.96 -5.44 4.48
C TYR A 230 -17.77 -6.30 4.04
N THR A 231 -17.85 -6.84 2.83
CA THR A 231 -16.74 -7.54 2.16
C THR A 231 -15.91 -6.54 1.34
N VAL A 232 -14.59 -6.72 1.23
CA VAL A 232 -13.71 -5.84 0.43
C VAL A 232 -13.21 -6.57 -0.80
N MET A 233 -13.36 -5.96 -1.97
CA MET A 233 -12.74 -6.38 -3.23
C MET A 233 -11.56 -5.45 -3.53
N VAL A 234 -10.34 -5.94 -3.39
CA VAL A 234 -9.12 -5.17 -3.70
C VAL A 234 -8.76 -5.36 -5.18
N ALA A 235 -8.39 -4.28 -5.85
CA ALA A 235 -7.88 -4.30 -7.22
C ALA A 235 -6.73 -3.30 -7.41
N ASP A 236 -5.88 -3.60 -8.38
CA ASP A 236 -4.62 -2.90 -8.68
C ASP A 236 -4.72 -2.20 -10.04
N SER A 237 -4.24 -0.96 -10.15
CA SER A 237 -4.17 -0.22 -11.40
C SER A 237 -2.77 -0.13 -12.04
N ASP A 238 -1.70 -0.65 -11.43
CA ASP A 238 -0.32 -0.66 -11.98
C ASP A 238 0.14 0.74 -12.45
N GLU A 239 -0.12 1.74 -11.61
CA GLU A 239 0.10 3.18 -11.82
C GLU A 239 -0.56 3.76 -13.09
N ASP A 240 -1.42 3.00 -13.79
CA ASP A 240 -2.01 3.33 -15.09
C ASP A 240 -3.44 3.90 -14.94
N PRO A 241 -3.69 5.18 -15.28
CA PRO A 241 -4.99 5.82 -15.14
C PRO A 241 -6.07 5.25 -16.08
N VAL A 242 -5.68 4.61 -17.20
CA VAL A 242 -6.64 3.93 -18.10
C VAL A 242 -7.10 2.63 -17.43
N ARG A 243 -6.17 1.86 -16.88
CA ARG A 243 -6.48 0.62 -16.13
C ARG A 243 -7.29 0.92 -14.88
N GLU A 244 -6.94 1.98 -14.14
CA GLU A 244 -7.69 2.49 -12.99
C GLU A 244 -9.16 2.74 -13.34
N ALA A 245 -9.42 3.52 -14.39
CA ALA A 245 -10.78 3.82 -14.83
C ALA A 245 -11.53 2.57 -15.33
N GLU A 246 -10.87 1.63 -16.02
CA GLU A 246 -11.47 0.35 -16.39
C GLU A 246 -11.82 -0.52 -15.16
N VAL A 247 -10.92 -0.60 -14.17
CA VAL A 247 -11.09 -1.40 -12.96
C VAL A 247 -12.28 -0.87 -12.15
N VAL A 248 -12.38 0.44 -11.93
CA VAL A 248 -13.55 1.04 -11.24
C VAL A 248 -14.84 0.79 -12.03
N LYS A 249 -14.82 0.89 -13.37
CA LYS A 249 -15.99 0.59 -14.24
C LYS A 249 -16.38 -0.90 -14.28
N LYS A 250 -15.48 -1.81 -13.90
CA LYS A 250 -15.75 -3.26 -13.74
C LYS A 250 -16.27 -3.56 -12.32
N LEU A 251 -15.73 -2.90 -11.30
CA LEU A 251 -16.13 -3.04 -9.90
C LEU A 251 -17.51 -2.44 -9.61
N SER A 252 -17.89 -1.31 -10.22
CA SER A 252 -19.16 -0.60 -9.97
C SER A 252 -20.44 -1.43 -10.18
N ARG A 253 -20.33 -2.60 -10.82
CA ARG A 253 -21.44 -3.56 -11.04
C ARG A 253 -21.51 -4.65 -9.97
N GLN A 254 -20.60 -4.63 -9.00
CA GLN A 254 -20.32 -5.73 -8.05
C GLN A 254 -20.17 -5.24 -6.60
N VAL A 255 -20.13 -3.92 -6.37
CA VAL A 255 -19.93 -3.28 -5.06
C VAL A 255 -20.91 -2.13 -4.86
N ASP A 256 -21.26 -1.84 -3.60
CA ASP A 256 -22.12 -0.70 -3.24
C ASP A 256 -21.39 0.64 -3.42
N GLY A 257 -20.07 0.64 -3.21
CA GLY A 257 -19.21 1.81 -3.29
C GLY A 257 -17.73 1.45 -3.44
N VAL A 258 -16.89 2.42 -3.77
CA VAL A 258 -15.45 2.27 -4.00
C VAL A 258 -14.65 3.29 -3.18
N VAL A 259 -13.62 2.82 -2.48
CA VAL A 259 -12.49 3.66 -2.03
C VAL A 259 -11.45 3.65 -3.14
N LEU A 260 -11.14 4.82 -3.70
CA LEU A 260 -10.15 5.00 -4.76
C LEU A 260 -8.92 5.70 -4.17
N CYS A 261 -7.82 4.96 -4.04
CA CYS A 261 -6.64 5.36 -3.31
C CYS A 261 -5.53 5.89 -4.21
N SER A 262 -5.01 7.08 -3.88
CA SER A 262 -3.95 7.80 -4.59
C SER A 262 -4.13 7.89 -6.13
N PRO A 263 -5.35 8.09 -6.68
CA PRO A 263 -5.62 7.91 -8.11
C PRO A 263 -4.76 8.75 -9.04
N ARG A 264 -4.41 8.15 -10.19
CA ARG A 264 -3.63 8.74 -11.27
C ARG A 264 -4.51 9.38 -12.35
N SER A 265 -5.81 9.12 -12.34
CA SER A 265 -6.80 9.77 -13.20
C SER A 265 -6.83 11.29 -13.04
N THR A 266 -7.24 11.99 -14.09
CA THR A 266 -7.59 13.43 -14.05
C THR A 266 -8.94 13.63 -13.37
N ASP A 267 -9.20 14.83 -12.83
CA ASP A 267 -10.44 15.11 -12.08
C ASP A 267 -11.71 14.87 -12.93
N ALA A 268 -11.65 15.10 -14.24
CA ALA A 268 -12.73 14.81 -15.17
C ALA A 268 -13.04 13.30 -15.26
N VAL A 269 -12.01 12.45 -15.25
CA VAL A 269 -12.17 10.99 -15.22
C VAL A 269 -12.65 10.53 -13.83
N VAL A 270 -12.13 11.10 -12.74
CA VAL A 270 -12.59 10.78 -11.38
C VAL A 270 -14.08 11.14 -11.20
N ARG A 271 -14.54 12.27 -11.76
CA ARG A 271 -15.96 12.67 -11.80
C ARG A 271 -16.82 11.74 -12.67
N ASP A 272 -16.33 11.29 -13.84
CA ASP A 272 -16.99 10.24 -14.63
C ASP A 272 -17.18 8.94 -13.84
N LEU A 273 -16.19 8.54 -13.04
CA LEU A 273 -16.28 7.38 -12.17
C LEU A 273 -17.27 7.58 -11.01
N ALA A 274 -17.26 8.74 -10.35
CA ALA A 274 -18.20 9.08 -9.28
C ALA A 274 -19.66 9.12 -9.75
N SER A 275 -19.91 9.49 -11.01
CA SER A 275 -21.25 9.41 -11.61
C SER A 275 -21.80 7.98 -11.78
N ARG A 276 -20.94 6.96 -11.61
CA ARG A 276 -21.23 5.54 -11.88
C ARG A 276 -21.24 4.67 -10.63
N VAL A 277 -20.62 5.10 -9.53
CA VAL A 277 -20.53 4.39 -8.25
C VAL A 277 -20.21 5.39 -7.14
N ARG A 278 -20.71 5.16 -5.92
CA ARG A 278 -20.31 5.99 -4.77
C ARG A 278 -18.81 5.86 -4.52
N LEU A 279 -18.13 7.00 -4.47
CA LEU A 279 -16.67 7.08 -4.58
C LEU A 279 -16.12 7.96 -3.46
N VAL A 280 -15.30 7.38 -2.59
CA VAL A 280 -14.48 8.13 -1.63
C VAL A 280 -13.03 8.10 -2.08
N LEU A 281 -12.41 9.26 -2.12
CA LEU A 281 -11.00 9.41 -2.49
C LEU A 281 -10.11 9.27 -1.26
N LEU A 282 -8.96 8.61 -1.41
CA LEU A 282 -7.90 8.60 -0.41
C LEU A 282 -6.63 9.18 -1.05
N ASN A 283 -5.93 10.12 -0.39
CA ASN A 283 -4.76 10.82 -0.93
C ASN A 283 -5.00 11.55 -2.28
N ARG A 284 -6.24 11.94 -2.55
CA ARG A 284 -6.64 12.85 -3.63
C ARG A 284 -7.76 13.74 -3.11
N GLN A 285 -7.74 15.01 -3.50
CA GLN A 285 -8.91 15.89 -3.40
C GLN A 285 -9.38 16.24 -4.81
N VAL A 286 -10.70 16.31 -4.97
CA VAL A 286 -11.47 16.80 -6.12
C VAL A 286 -12.68 17.50 -5.50
N ASP A 287 -13.01 18.70 -5.96
CA ASP A 287 -13.78 19.69 -5.16
C ASP A 287 -15.13 19.19 -4.64
N ASP A 288 -15.82 18.42 -5.48
CA ASP A 288 -17.18 17.91 -5.35
C ASP A 288 -17.24 16.43 -4.90
N LEU A 289 -16.17 15.89 -4.31
CA LEU A 289 -16.09 14.49 -3.87
C LEU A 289 -15.58 14.31 -2.42
N PRO A 290 -16.18 13.38 -1.64
CA PRO A 290 -15.71 13.07 -0.30
C PRO A 290 -14.30 12.46 -0.34
N SER A 291 -13.42 12.92 0.55
CA SER A 291 -12.00 12.59 0.49
C SER A 291 -11.34 12.51 1.87
N VAL A 292 -10.38 11.59 2.00
CA VAL A 292 -9.51 11.46 3.17
C VAL A 292 -8.06 11.66 2.72
N SER A 293 -7.35 12.60 3.34
CA SER A 293 -6.02 13.02 2.87
C SER A 293 -5.10 13.43 4.03
N VAL A 294 -3.92 13.92 3.65
CA VAL A 294 -2.92 14.53 4.51
C VAL A 294 -2.53 15.84 3.83
N ASP A 295 -2.24 16.88 4.60
CA ASP A 295 -1.74 18.14 4.05
C ASP A 295 -0.32 17.94 3.49
N ASN A 296 -0.24 17.76 2.18
CA ASN A 296 1.01 17.51 1.49
C ASN A 296 1.93 18.74 1.38
N ALA A 297 1.40 19.96 1.58
CA ALA A 297 2.22 21.16 1.65
C ALA A 297 2.84 21.29 3.06
N ALA A 298 2.06 21.03 4.11
CA ALA A 298 2.58 21.00 5.48
C ALA A 298 3.64 19.90 5.67
N THR A 299 3.44 18.68 5.11
CA THR A 299 4.43 17.60 5.24
C THR A 299 5.80 17.94 4.66
N VAL A 300 5.86 18.56 3.46
CA VAL A 300 7.15 18.97 2.88
C VAL A 300 7.74 20.16 3.63
N ARG A 301 6.90 21.10 4.08
CA ARG A 301 7.34 22.26 4.87
C ARG A 301 8.05 21.81 6.15
N THR A 302 7.48 20.86 6.89
CA THR A 302 8.11 20.26 8.08
C THR A 302 9.42 19.55 7.76
N ALA A 303 9.50 18.82 6.64
CA ALA A 303 10.73 18.15 6.22
C ALA A 303 11.84 19.13 5.80
N VAL A 304 11.49 20.23 5.11
CA VAL A 304 12.43 21.33 4.78
C VAL A 304 12.87 22.06 6.05
N GLU A 305 11.96 22.36 6.99
CA GLU A 305 12.30 23.01 8.26
C GLU A 305 13.28 22.19 9.10
N HIS A 306 13.10 20.86 9.17
CA HIS A 306 14.04 19.95 9.85
C HIS A 306 15.43 20.00 9.21
N LEU A 307 15.52 19.87 7.88
CA LEU A 307 16.80 19.93 7.17
C LEU A 307 17.46 21.31 7.29
N ARG A 308 16.67 22.39 7.24
CA ARG A 308 17.14 23.77 7.42
C ARG A 308 17.66 24.01 8.84
N ALA A 309 17.01 23.44 9.86
CA ALA A 309 17.45 23.48 11.25
C ALA A 309 18.77 22.72 11.47
N LEU A 310 18.95 21.57 10.79
CA LEU A 310 20.23 20.85 10.70
C LEU A 310 21.30 21.57 9.85
N GLY A 311 21.06 22.78 9.36
CA GLY A 311 22.06 23.55 8.60
C GLY A 311 22.11 23.28 7.10
N HIS A 312 21.25 22.42 6.54
CA HIS A 312 21.19 22.23 5.08
C HIS A 312 20.66 23.49 4.37
N ARG A 313 21.32 23.88 3.27
CA ARG A 313 20.99 25.07 2.45
C ARG A 313 20.75 24.75 0.97
N ARG A 314 21.13 23.55 0.51
CA ARG A 314 20.84 23.03 -0.84
C ARG A 314 20.21 21.65 -0.68
N ILE A 315 18.91 21.54 -0.97
CA ILE A 315 18.09 20.35 -0.73
C ILE A 315 17.50 19.90 -2.06
N ALA A 316 17.74 18.65 -2.46
CA ALA A 316 17.18 18.10 -3.69
C ALA A 316 15.81 17.43 -3.45
N TYR A 317 14.95 17.41 -4.47
CA TYR A 317 13.69 16.65 -4.47
C TYR A 317 13.72 15.55 -5.53
N ALA A 318 13.67 14.29 -5.10
CA ALA A 318 13.52 13.13 -5.98
C ALA A 318 12.04 12.72 -6.03
N GLY A 319 11.28 13.38 -6.91
CA GLY A 319 9.82 13.27 -6.97
C GLY A 319 9.28 11.99 -7.63
N GLY A 320 7.97 11.79 -7.51
CA GLY A 320 7.28 10.57 -7.90
C GLY A 320 6.70 10.59 -9.32
N PRO A 321 5.73 9.70 -9.61
CA PRO A 321 5.01 9.69 -10.88
C PRO A 321 4.37 11.04 -11.22
N GLN A 322 4.53 11.48 -12.46
CA GLN A 322 3.99 12.76 -12.95
C GLN A 322 2.46 12.87 -12.82
N ALA A 323 1.73 11.75 -12.85
CA ALA A 323 0.29 11.69 -12.63
C ALA A 323 -0.12 11.68 -11.14
N SER A 324 0.83 11.72 -10.20
CA SER A 324 0.53 11.70 -8.77
C SER A 324 0.15 13.08 -8.25
N TRP A 325 -1.11 13.25 -7.85
CA TRP A 325 -1.57 14.47 -7.15
C TRP A 325 -0.76 14.77 -5.88
N VAL A 326 -0.29 13.73 -5.19
CA VAL A 326 0.58 13.86 -4.02
C VAL A 326 1.90 14.52 -4.41
N ASP A 327 2.51 14.12 -5.53
CA ASP A 327 3.76 14.73 -6.04
C ASP A 327 3.54 16.21 -6.40
N LEU A 328 2.45 16.51 -7.10
CA LEU A 328 2.06 17.87 -7.48
C LEU A 328 1.89 18.80 -6.26
N ARG A 329 1.09 18.39 -5.26
CA ARG A 329 0.88 19.17 -4.02
C ARG A 329 2.17 19.34 -3.22
N ARG A 330 3.08 18.35 -3.25
CA ARG A 330 4.39 18.45 -2.61
C ARG A 330 5.32 19.42 -3.34
N ARG A 331 5.33 19.45 -4.68
CA ARG A 331 6.08 20.45 -5.47
C ARG A 331 5.58 21.88 -5.20
N GLU A 332 4.27 22.09 -5.11
CA GLU A 332 3.70 23.37 -4.70
C GLU A 332 4.12 23.77 -3.28
N GLY A 333 4.06 22.85 -2.32
CA GLY A 333 4.58 23.09 -0.96
C GLY A 333 6.07 23.42 -0.93
N LEU A 334 6.88 22.77 -1.78
CA LEU A 334 8.31 23.05 -1.93
C LEU A 334 8.58 24.40 -2.58
N GLN A 335 7.79 24.83 -3.56
CA GLN A 335 7.88 26.17 -4.14
C GLN A 335 7.65 27.24 -3.06
N HIS A 336 6.58 27.11 -2.27
CA HIS A 336 6.34 28.02 -1.14
C HIS A 336 7.48 27.99 -0.10
N CYS A 337 8.18 26.87 0.05
CA CYS A 337 9.37 26.80 0.90
C CYS A 337 10.55 27.58 0.32
N SER A 338 10.82 27.49 -1.00
CA SER A 338 11.84 28.31 -1.67
C SER A 338 11.54 29.81 -1.58
N GLU A 339 10.27 30.19 -1.66
CA GLU A 339 9.82 31.58 -1.51
C GLU A 339 9.98 32.08 -0.06
N ALA A 340 9.62 31.26 0.94
CA ALA A 340 9.67 31.63 2.35
C ALA A 340 11.08 31.54 2.98
N PHE A 341 11.94 30.63 2.53
CA PHE A 341 13.25 30.36 3.09
C PHE A 341 14.35 30.80 2.11
N GLN A 342 14.64 32.10 2.09
CA GLN A 342 15.62 32.74 1.21
C GLN A 342 17.07 32.19 1.37
N ASP A 343 17.35 31.43 2.43
CA ASP A 343 18.61 30.71 2.66
C ASP A 343 18.60 29.25 2.15
N VAL A 344 17.51 28.76 1.53
CA VAL A 344 17.37 27.38 1.06
C VAL A 344 17.07 27.30 -0.43
N GLU A 345 17.98 26.70 -1.17
CA GLU A 345 17.79 26.29 -2.56
C GLU A 345 17.15 24.90 -2.63
N ILE A 346 15.95 24.80 -3.22
CA ILE A 346 15.32 23.52 -3.57
C ILE A 346 15.67 23.15 -5.02
N ILE A 347 16.25 21.97 -5.22
CA ILE A 347 16.70 21.47 -6.53
C ILE A 347 15.78 20.33 -6.98
N ASP A 348 15.02 20.53 -8.05
CA ASP A 348 14.17 19.47 -8.62
C ASP A 348 15.02 18.46 -9.42
N LEU A 349 14.95 17.18 -9.06
CA LEU A 349 15.61 16.09 -9.80
C LEU A 349 14.68 15.42 -10.83
N GLY A 350 13.42 15.85 -10.93
CA GLY A 350 12.42 15.33 -11.85
C GLY A 350 11.48 14.29 -11.25
N HIS A 351 11.08 13.31 -12.08
CA HIS A 351 10.10 12.28 -11.76
C HIS A 351 10.71 10.88 -11.83
N PHE A 352 10.46 10.06 -10.81
CA PHE A 352 10.95 8.68 -10.70
C PHE A 352 9.81 7.71 -10.38
N ARG A 353 10.04 6.42 -10.58
CA ARG A 353 9.14 5.36 -10.09
C ARG A 353 9.12 5.37 -8.55
N PRO A 354 7.97 5.13 -7.88
CA PRO A 354 7.82 5.17 -6.42
C PRO A 354 8.35 3.89 -5.74
N HIS A 355 9.44 3.35 -6.27
CA HIS A 355 10.03 2.04 -5.99
C HIS A 355 11.53 2.18 -5.71
N TYR A 356 12.11 1.13 -5.12
CA TYR A 356 13.57 1.05 -4.87
C TYR A 356 14.41 1.33 -6.14
N THR A 357 13.97 0.86 -7.30
CA THR A 357 14.62 1.10 -8.60
C THR A 357 14.57 2.56 -9.06
N GLY A 358 13.53 3.32 -8.69
CA GLY A 358 13.49 4.77 -8.90
C GLY A 358 14.49 5.50 -8.01
N GLY A 359 14.70 5.02 -6.78
CA GLY A 359 15.74 5.52 -5.88
C GLY A 359 17.16 5.32 -6.43
N ILE A 360 17.44 4.15 -7.02
CA ILE A 360 18.70 3.88 -7.72
C ILE A 360 18.92 4.90 -8.84
N ALA A 361 17.90 5.17 -9.66
CA ALA A 361 18.01 6.13 -10.76
C ALA A 361 18.18 7.59 -10.29
N ALA A 362 17.58 7.96 -9.15
CA ALA A 362 17.69 9.30 -8.57
C ALA A 362 19.06 9.58 -7.91
N ALA A 363 19.78 8.55 -7.44
CA ALA A 363 20.98 8.71 -6.63
C ALA A 363 22.13 9.46 -7.32
N ASP A 364 22.41 9.15 -8.59
CA ASP A 364 23.51 9.81 -9.32
C ASP A 364 23.19 11.29 -9.61
N LEU A 365 21.92 11.60 -9.88
CA LEU A 365 21.44 12.99 -10.04
C LEU A 365 21.50 13.74 -8.70
N ALA A 366 21.11 13.10 -7.60
CA ALA A 366 21.23 13.68 -6.26
C ALA A 366 22.69 14.01 -5.90
N LEU A 367 23.63 13.12 -6.20
CA LEU A 367 25.07 13.35 -6.00
C LEU A 367 25.59 14.49 -6.89
N ALA A 368 25.21 14.52 -8.17
CA ALA A 368 25.61 15.55 -9.12
C ALA A 368 25.05 16.94 -8.81
N SER A 369 23.83 17.01 -8.24
CA SER A 369 23.15 18.27 -7.86
C SER A 369 23.95 19.16 -6.91
N ASN A 370 24.94 18.59 -6.20
CA ASN A 370 25.69 19.22 -5.12
C ASN A 370 24.83 19.68 -3.92
N ALA A 371 23.61 19.14 -3.77
CA ALA A 371 22.84 19.21 -2.52
C ALA A 371 23.61 18.54 -1.36
N THR A 372 23.17 18.82 -0.12
CA THR A 372 23.61 18.06 1.07
C THR A 372 22.46 17.31 1.75
N ALA A 373 21.23 17.46 1.25
CA ALA A 373 20.10 16.61 1.63
C ALA A 373 19.19 16.29 0.43
N VAL A 374 18.42 15.20 0.53
CA VAL A 374 17.37 14.83 -0.42
C VAL A 374 16.05 14.56 0.29
N LEU A 375 14.97 15.13 -0.24
CA LEU A 375 13.60 14.73 0.02
C LEU A 375 13.19 13.75 -1.10
N ALA A 376 12.88 12.50 -0.75
CA ALA A 376 12.41 11.49 -1.69
C ALA A 376 10.87 11.44 -1.72
N TYR A 377 10.26 11.07 -2.85
CA TYR A 377 8.80 10.98 -2.95
C TYR A 377 8.16 9.98 -1.97
N ASN A 378 8.81 8.85 -1.69
CA ASN A 378 8.37 7.91 -0.67
C ASN A 378 9.56 7.13 -0.10
N ASP A 379 9.30 6.35 0.96
CA ASP A 379 10.31 5.56 1.64
C ASP A 379 10.98 4.52 0.71
N LEU A 380 10.26 3.92 -0.24
CA LEU A 380 10.86 2.96 -1.17
C LEU A 380 11.90 3.63 -2.09
N LEU A 381 11.59 4.81 -2.62
CA LEU A 381 12.56 5.62 -3.37
C LEU A 381 13.72 6.05 -2.46
N ALA A 382 13.44 6.50 -1.24
CA ALA A 382 14.45 6.91 -0.26
C ALA A 382 15.46 5.78 0.03
N LEU A 383 14.97 4.57 0.32
CA LEU A 383 15.82 3.41 0.59
C LEU A 383 16.62 2.97 -0.64
N GLY A 384 16.05 3.06 -1.84
CA GLY A 384 16.76 2.84 -3.11
C GLY A 384 17.89 3.83 -3.34
N LEU A 385 17.64 5.11 -3.03
CA LEU A 385 18.62 6.19 -3.13
C LEU A 385 19.75 5.98 -2.11
N ILE A 386 19.43 5.68 -0.84
CA ILE A 386 20.42 5.37 0.20
C ILE A 386 21.27 4.15 -0.22
N GLY A 387 20.63 3.08 -0.71
CA GLY A 387 21.33 1.88 -1.16
C GLY A 387 22.30 2.13 -2.32
N GLN A 388 21.95 3.01 -3.26
CA GLN A 388 22.81 3.36 -4.39
C GLN A 388 23.90 4.39 -4.02
N VAL A 389 23.58 5.40 -3.20
CA VAL A 389 24.57 6.37 -2.68
C VAL A 389 25.67 5.66 -1.88
N ARG A 390 25.31 4.64 -1.07
CA ARG A 390 26.27 3.79 -0.36
C ARG A 390 27.10 2.91 -1.31
N GLN A 391 26.52 2.38 -2.39
CA GLN A 391 27.27 1.65 -3.43
C GLN A 391 28.23 2.56 -4.22
N ARG A 392 27.93 3.86 -4.35
CA ARG A 392 28.85 4.87 -4.88
C ARG A 392 29.96 5.27 -3.89
N GLY A 393 30.02 4.67 -2.70
CA GLY A 393 31.04 4.92 -1.68
C GLY A 393 30.76 6.13 -0.78
N PHE A 394 29.59 6.76 -0.88
CA PHE A 394 29.23 7.93 -0.07
C PHE A 394 28.42 7.54 1.17
N GLY A 395 28.68 8.21 2.29
CA GLY A 395 27.96 8.01 3.54
C GLY A 395 26.60 8.70 3.57
N VAL A 396 25.59 8.00 4.08
CA VAL A 396 24.31 8.58 4.54
C VAL A 396 24.30 8.40 6.07
N PRO A 397 24.08 9.46 6.86
CA PRO A 397 23.77 10.84 6.46
C PRO A 397 24.98 11.68 6.03
N GLN A 398 26.22 11.22 6.25
CA GLN A 398 27.40 12.09 6.34
C GLN A 398 27.66 12.97 5.11
N ARG A 399 27.55 12.40 3.89
CA ARG A 399 27.65 13.18 2.64
C ARG A 399 26.30 13.75 2.22
N LEU A 400 25.22 13.04 2.53
CA LEU A 400 23.88 13.31 2.02
C LEU A 400 22.83 12.83 3.04
N SER A 401 22.15 13.77 3.70
CA SER A 401 20.96 13.49 4.49
C SER A 401 19.81 13.05 3.55
N VAL A 402 18.97 12.11 3.97
CA VAL A 402 17.84 11.61 3.17
C VAL A 402 16.59 11.53 4.04
N ILE A 403 15.48 12.07 3.54
CA ILE A 403 14.14 11.95 4.16
C ILE A 403 13.19 11.27 3.17
N GLY A 404 12.47 10.27 3.66
CA GLY A 404 11.34 9.65 2.96
C GLY A 404 9.99 10.22 3.38
N PHE A 405 8.93 9.65 2.81
CA PHE A 405 7.55 9.92 3.19
C PHE A 405 6.81 8.58 3.19
N ASP A 406 5.71 8.51 3.95
CA ASP A 406 4.87 7.36 4.30
C ASP A 406 5.16 6.87 5.74
N GLY A 407 6.43 6.73 6.14
CA GLY A 407 6.81 6.25 7.47
C GLY A 407 6.65 4.72 7.61
N LEU A 408 6.95 3.99 6.55
CA LEU A 408 6.86 2.53 6.48
C LEU A 408 7.80 1.89 7.52
N ALA A 409 7.31 0.82 8.17
CA ALA A 409 8.07 0.10 9.19
C ALA A 409 9.43 -0.44 8.68
N ILE A 410 9.53 -0.75 7.37
CA ILE A 410 10.78 -1.17 6.72
C ILE A 410 11.89 -0.10 6.82
N GLY A 411 11.55 1.18 6.87
CA GLY A 411 12.52 2.26 7.07
C GLY A 411 13.27 2.18 8.40
N ALA A 412 12.68 1.56 9.42
CA ALA A 412 13.33 1.30 10.72
C ALA A 412 14.15 0.00 10.75
N LEU A 413 14.23 -0.75 9.63
CA LEU A 413 15.00 -1.99 9.49
C LEU A 413 16.24 -1.83 8.59
N PHE A 414 16.44 -0.65 8.01
CA PHE A 414 17.59 -0.32 7.16
C PHE A 414 18.70 0.37 7.97
N THR A 415 19.91 0.47 7.38
CA THR A 415 21.03 1.22 7.95
C THR A 415 21.54 2.25 6.92
N PRO A 416 21.60 3.55 7.26
CA PRO A 416 20.95 4.18 8.42
C PRO A 416 19.43 3.97 8.41
N THR A 417 18.82 3.96 9.58
CA THR A 417 17.36 3.97 9.71
C THR A 417 16.78 5.27 9.15
N LEU A 418 15.70 5.15 8.39
CA LEU A 418 15.18 6.23 7.54
C LEU A 418 14.35 7.26 8.34
N THR A 419 14.78 8.52 8.34
CA THR A 419 13.94 9.67 8.69
C THR A 419 12.82 9.78 7.66
N SER A 420 11.56 9.86 8.10
CA SER A 420 10.42 9.90 7.18
C SER A 420 9.23 10.67 7.75
N VAL A 421 8.46 11.32 6.88
CA VAL A 421 7.16 11.89 7.27
C VAL A 421 6.11 10.78 7.28
N GLY A 422 5.77 10.32 8.49
CA GLY A 422 4.88 9.20 8.76
C GLY A 422 3.41 9.59 8.88
N VAL A 423 2.53 8.68 8.47
CA VAL A 423 1.07 8.86 8.55
C VAL A 423 0.38 7.57 9.01
N ALA A 424 -0.77 7.69 9.66
CA ALA A 424 -1.49 6.55 10.23
C ALA A 424 -2.26 5.74 9.14
N HIS A 425 -1.56 4.95 8.32
CA HIS A 425 -2.10 4.20 7.17
C HIS A 425 -3.41 3.46 7.42
N ALA A 426 -3.48 2.66 8.50
CA ALA A 426 -4.69 1.90 8.82
C ALA A 426 -5.85 2.81 9.27
N ARG A 427 -5.55 3.99 9.83
CA ARG A 427 -6.56 5.01 10.17
C ARG A 427 -7.08 5.71 8.92
N LEU A 428 -6.22 6.04 7.96
CA LEU A 428 -6.62 6.56 6.64
C LEU A 428 -7.62 5.61 5.95
N GLY A 429 -7.29 4.33 5.87
CA GLY A 429 -8.17 3.30 5.29
C GLY A 429 -9.50 3.15 6.04
N SER A 430 -9.47 3.15 7.37
CA SER A 430 -10.68 3.06 8.22
C SER A 430 -11.58 4.31 8.11
N LEU A 431 -10.99 5.50 7.97
CA LEU A 431 -11.74 6.74 7.75
C LEU A 431 -12.41 6.77 6.37
N ALA A 432 -11.70 6.34 5.31
CA ALA A 432 -12.26 6.30 3.97
C ALA A 432 -13.46 5.35 3.85
N VAL A 433 -13.41 4.18 4.51
CA VAL A 433 -14.58 3.29 4.60
C VAL A 433 -15.71 3.90 5.45
N SER A 434 -15.38 4.64 6.52
CA SER A 434 -16.40 5.29 7.34
C SER A 434 -17.19 6.33 6.54
N ALA A 435 -16.49 7.22 5.82
CA ALA A 435 -17.13 8.22 4.96
C ALA A 435 -17.93 7.57 3.81
N LEU A 436 -17.44 6.46 3.25
CA LEU A 436 -18.15 5.74 2.18
C LEU A 436 -19.45 5.11 2.68
N LEU A 437 -19.44 4.53 3.88
CA LEU A 437 -20.64 3.94 4.49
C LEU A 437 -21.66 5.01 4.91
N GLU A 438 -21.18 6.20 5.31
CA GLU A 438 -22.01 7.36 5.65
C GLU A 438 -22.74 7.92 4.41
N ASP A 439 -22.05 8.10 3.28
CA ASP A 439 -22.67 8.47 1.99
C ASP A 439 -23.68 7.40 1.51
N LEU A 440 -23.38 6.11 1.76
CA LEU A 440 -24.25 4.96 1.46
C LEU A 440 -25.43 4.76 2.45
N SER A 441 -25.52 5.55 3.53
CA SER A 441 -26.65 5.57 4.46
C SER A 441 -27.47 6.86 4.39
N SER A 442 -26.80 8.01 4.25
CA SER A 442 -27.41 9.34 4.35
C SER A 442 -27.92 9.86 3.00
N GLY A 443 -27.49 9.24 1.90
CA GLY A 443 -27.66 9.80 0.55
C GLY A 443 -26.62 10.90 0.26
N PRO A 444 -26.68 11.53 -0.92
CA PRO A 444 -25.67 12.52 -1.33
C PRO A 444 -25.86 13.82 -0.53
N GLY A 445 -25.09 14.00 0.54
CA GLY A 445 -25.20 15.17 1.42
C GLY A 445 -23.89 15.47 2.16
N GLY A 446 -23.29 16.63 1.86
CA GLY A 446 -22.10 17.15 2.53
C GLY A 446 -20.78 16.55 2.01
N PHE A 447 -19.92 17.39 1.43
CA PHE A 447 -18.57 16.97 1.00
C PHE A 447 -17.63 16.85 2.20
N LEU A 448 -17.56 15.66 2.79
CA LEU A 448 -16.64 15.36 3.88
C LEU A 448 -15.19 15.30 3.35
N GLN A 449 -14.43 16.37 3.56
CA GLN A 449 -12.98 16.38 3.42
C GLN A 449 -12.32 16.18 4.80
N HIS A 450 -11.69 15.03 5.01
CA HIS A 450 -10.96 14.72 6.23
C HIS A 450 -9.44 14.79 5.99
N GLN A 451 -8.79 15.80 6.55
CA GLN A 451 -7.33 15.76 6.72
C GLN A 451 -6.97 14.97 7.98
N THR A 452 -5.93 14.15 7.88
CA THR A 452 -5.37 13.38 9.01
C THR A 452 -4.01 13.93 9.44
N PRO A 453 -3.65 13.84 10.73
CA PRO A 453 -2.36 14.29 11.21
C PRO A 453 -1.23 13.39 10.70
N PHE A 454 -0.05 14.01 10.56
CA PHE A 454 1.22 13.38 10.22
C PHE A 454 2.26 13.66 11.32
N GLU A 455 3.37 12.94 11.30
CA GLU A 455 4.50 13.15 12.20
C GLU A 455 5.84 13.02 11.45
N LEU A 456 6.87 13.76 11.85
CA LEU A 456 8.23 13.55 11.34
C LEU A 456 8.95 12.52 12.22
N LEU A 457 9.09 11.30 11.69
CA LEU A 457 9.80 10.21 12.34
C LEU A 457 11.31 10.41 12.13
N VAL A 458 11.95 11.23 12.96
CA VAL A 458 13.40 11.50 12.91
C VAL A 458 14.20 10.25 13.27
N ARG A 459 15.15 9.87 12.43
CA ARG A 459 16.05 8.72 12.59
C ARG A 459 17.46 9.03 12.04
N GLU A 460 18.30 8.01 11.87
CA GLU A 460 19.72 8.14 11.56
C GLU A 460 20.03 8.70 10.15
N SER A 461 19.11 8.64 9.19
CA SER A 461 19.39 9.09 7.81
C SER A 461 19.46 10.61 7.62
N THR A 462 19.34 11.40 8.69
CA THR A 462 19.57 12.85 8.68
C THR A 462 20.53 13.26 9.78
N ALA A 463 21.53 14.08 9.44
CA ALA A 463 22.45 14.75 10.37
C ALA A 463 22.80 16.14 9.84
N GLU A 464 23.60 16.90 10.58
CA GLU A 464 24.21 18.14 10.08
C GLU A 464 25.08 17.86 8.83
N PRO A 465 25.11 18.74 7.82
CA PRO A 465 25.99 18.57 6.67
C PRO A 465 27.44 18.72 7.09
N LEU A 466 28.33 17.90 6.52
CA LEU A 466 29.77 18.17 6.59
C LEU A 466 30.07 19.60 6.09
N GLU A 467 30.86 20.34 6.88
CA GLU A 467 31.51 21.58 6.43
C GLU A 467 32.31 21.31 5.14
N ARG A 468 32.36 22.31 4.25
CA ARG A 468 32.97 22.22 2.91
C ARG A 468 34.12 23.20 2.75
#